data_AF-A0AAN7WB29-F1
#
_entry.id   AF-A0AAN7WB29-F1
#
_cell.length_a   1.000
_cell.length_b   1.000
_cell.length_c   1.000
_cell.angle_alpha   90.00
_cell.angle_beta   90.00
_cell.angle_gamma   90.00
#
_symmetry.space_group_name_H-M   'P 1'
#
loop_
_entity.id
_entity.type
_entity.pdbx_description
1 polymer ?
#
loop_
_entity_poly.entity_id
_entity_poly.type
_entity_poly.pdbx_seq_one_letter_code
_entity_poly.pdbx_strand_id
1 'polypeptide(L)'
;MPQAVETKQQALPAQTTNMASDSAVASPTDSSDASTTRLLWHMLHLNNILLSQFGAWLSLEALYRDSTSTGLVVPTPHAPLMQAQAVMMADSCRNLDAAVEAIDRLPADREFLNKSSAVLKVFDAARKMSTVVVMIEGGINSRDDVETLRVAYYELTKLCYGDATNRGWKEAWNEVLGVGSA
;
A
#
# COMPACT_ATOMS: atom_id res chain seq x y z
N MET A 1 25.26 37.34 -50.54
CA MET A 1 26.00 37.00 -49.31
C MET A 1 25.15 37.42 -48.12
N PRO A 2 24.56 36.48 -47.35
CA PRO A 2 23.77 36.84 -46.17
C PRO A 2 24.65 36.97 -44.92
N GLN A 3 24.47 38.07 -44.18
CA GLN A 3 25.12 38.34 -42.89
C GLN A 3 24.39 37.60 -41.75
N ALA A 4 25.18 37.11 -40.79
CA ALA A 4 24.75 36.36 -39.63
C ALA A 4 23.93 37.22 -38.64
N VAL A 5 22.84 36.64 -38.13
CA VAL A 5 22.01 37.22 -37.07
C VAL A 5 22.55 36.73 -35.73
N GLU A 6 23.16 37.64 -34.96
CA GLU A 6 23.56 37.40 -33.56
C GLU A 6 22.31 37.40 -32.66
N THR A 7 22.08 36.26 -32.00
CA THR A 7 21.02 36.13 -30.98
C THR A 7 21.60 36.56 -29.64
N LYS A 8 21.25 37.77 -29.17
CA LYS A 8 21.55 38.22 -27.80
C LYS A 8 20.60 37.52 -26.83
N GLN A 9 21.12 36.58 -26.04
CA GLN A 9 20.44 36.04 -24.86
C GLN A 9 20.23 37.16 -23.83
N GLN A 10 18.97 37.54 -23.60
CA GLN A 10 18.58 38.34 -22.45
C GLN A 10 18.54 37.42 -21.22
N ALA A 11 19.42 37.69 -20.27
CA ALA A 11 19.39 37.10 -18.93
C ALA A 11 18.24 37.72 -18.11
N LEU A 12 17.37 36.87 -17.56
CA LEU A 12 16.37 37.24 -16.55
C LEU A 12 17.05 37.38 -15.17
N PRO A 13 16.65 38.35 -14.34
CA PRO A 13 17.27 38.57 -13.04
C PRO A 13 16.89 37.48 -12.04
N ALA A 14 17.90 37.00 -11.30
CA ALA A 14 17.75 36.07 -10.19
C ALA A 14 16.97 36.73 -9.05
N GLN A 15 15.78 36.20 -8.73
CA GLN A 15 15.10 36.50 -7.48
C GLN A 15 15.70 35.65 -6.37
N THR A 16 16.51 36.29 -5.53
CA THR A 16 16.98 35.76 -4.25
C THR A 16 15.81 35.82 -3.27
N THR A 17 15.13 34.70 -3.04
CA THR A 17 14.22 34.56 -1.90
C THR A 17 15.00 33.98 -0.73
N ASN A 18 15.40 34.84 0.20
CA ASN A 18 15.76 34.42 1.54
C ASN A 18 14.49 33.90 2.23
N MET A 19 14.39 32.59 2.41
CA MET A 19 13.58 32.02 3.48
C MET A 19 14.50 31.23 4.40
N ALA A 20 14.40 31.56 5.67
CA ALA A 20 15.22 31.03 6.75
C ALA A 20 15.26 29.51 6.72
N SER A 21 16.47 28.99 6.50
CA SER A 21 16.82 27.60 6.74
C SER A 21 16.82 27.34 8.24
N ASP A 22 15.65 27.00 8.79
CA ASP A 22 15.55 26.32 10.09
C ASP A 22 14.48 25.24 9.99
N SER A 23 14.86 24.15 9.36
CA SER A 23 14.37 22.82 9.72
C SER A 23 15.45 21.84 9.30
N ALA A 24 16.51 21.74 10.11
CA ALA A 24 17.32 20.54 10.15
C ALA A 24 16.40 19.40 10.61
N VAL A 25 15.65 18.81 9.68
CA VAL A 25 15.11 17.47 9.85
C VAL A 25 16.34 16.60 9.98
N ALA A 26 16.68 16.25 11.21
CA ALA A 26 17.77 15.35 11.48
C ALA A 26 17.52 14.08 10.67
N SER A 27 18.39 13.82 9.69
CA SER A 27 18.45 12.52 9.02
C SER A 27 18.58 11.46 10.11
N PRO A 28 17.80 10.37 10.08
CA PRO A 28 17.93 9.32 11.08
C PRO A 28 19.31 8.67 10.93
N THR A 29 20.24 9.08 11.79
CA THR A 29 21.50 8.39 12.04
C THR A 29 21.22 7.26 13.00
N ASP A 30 20.85 6.10 12.45
CA ASP A 30 21.33 4.78 12.83
C ASP A 30 20.80 3.76 11.81
N SER A 31 21.69 2.95 11.25
CA SER A 31 21.40 2.15 10.05
C SER A 31 20.36 1.03 10.26
N SER A 32 20.03 0.70 11.50
CA SER A 32 18.99 -0.27 11.89
C SER A 32 17.58 0.33 11.79
N ASP A 33 17.41 1.56 12.28
CA ASP A 33 16.12 2.27 12.27
C ASP A 33 15.65 2.59 10.84
N ALA A 34 16.59 2.88 9.95
CA ALA A 34 16.30 3.16 8.55
C ALA A 34 15.77 1.92 7.79
N SER A 35 16.24 0.71 8.10
CA SER A 35 15.71 -0.53 7.48
C SER A 35 14.30 -0.85 7.95
N THR A 36 14.03 -0.77 9.25
CA THR A 36 12.72 -1.07 9.85
C THR A 36 11.66 -0.08 9.37
N THR A 37 12.02 1.21 9.36
CA THR A 37 11.18 2.28 8.80
C THR A 37 10.81 2.02 7.34
N ARG A 38 11.79 1.63 6.51
CA ARG A 38 11.54 1.31 5.09
C ARG A 38 10.65 0.09 4.91
N LEU A 39 10.86 -0.96 5.71
CA LEU A 39 10.04 -2.18 5.64
C LEU A 39 8.61 -1.90 6.10
N LEU A 40 8.41 -1.10 7.16
CA LEU A 40 7.08 -0.70 7.61
C LEU A 40 6.36 0.17 6.57
N TRP A 41 7.07 1.11 5.94
CA TRP A 41 6.53 1.87 4.80
C TRP A 41 6.11 0.94 3.65
N HIS A 42 6.95 -0.05 3.34
CA HIS A 42 6.67 -1.01 2.30
C HIS A 42 5.41 -1.83 2.62
N MET A 43 5.25 -2.29 3.85
CA MET A 43 4.04 -2.98 4.31
C MET A 43 2.79 -2.10 4.21
N LEU A 44 2.87 -0.84 4.66
CA LEU A 44 1.76 0.11 4.53
C LEU A 44 1.36 0.33 3.07
N HIS A 45 2.35 0.50 2.20
CA HIS A 45 2.12 0.66 0.77
C HIS A 45 1.47 -0.58 0.14
N LEU A 46 1.97 -1.78 0.46
CA LEU A 46 1.42 -3.05 -0.02
C LEU A 46 -0.01 -3.29 0.47
N ASN A 47 -0.33 -2.97 1.72
CA ASN A 47 -1.70 -3.04 2.23
C ASN A 47 -2.66 -2.13 1.43
N ASN A 48 -2.22 -0.93 1.04
CA ASN A 48 -3.02 -0.03 0.20
C ASN A 48 -3.16 -0.54 -1.25
N ILE A 49 -2.11 -1.14 -1.81
CA ILE A 49 -2.18 -1.83 -3.11
C ILE A 49 -3.21 -2.96 -3.06
N LEU A 50 -3.11 -3.83 -2.06
CA LEU A 50 -4.03 -4.96 -1.86
C LEU A 50 -5.47 -4.50 -1.68
N LEU A 51 -5.69 -3.41 -0.94
CA LEU A 51 -7.02 -2.81 -0.79
C LEU A 51 -7.64 -2.44 -2.14
N SER A 52 -6.88 -1.76 -3.00
CA SER A 52 -7.32 -1.43 -4.35
C SER A 52 -7.56 -2.68 -5.20
N GLN A 53 -6.68 -3.68 -5.07
CA GLN A 53 -6.78 -4.89 -5.87
C GLN A 53 -7.98 -5.76 -5.50
N PHE A 54 -8.26 -5.91 -4.21
CA PHE A 54 -9.45 -6.61 -3.72
C PHE A 54 -10.73 -5.89 -4.13
N GLY A 55 -10.77 -4.55 -4.02
CA GLY A 55 -11.92 -3.77 -4.48
C GLY A 55 -12.20 -3.95 -5.97
N ALA A 56 -11.15 -3.94 -6.80
CA ALA A 56 -11.27 -4.20 -8.23
C ALA A 56 -11.75 -5.63 -8.53
N TRP A 57 -11.20 -6.63 -7.84
CA TRP A 57 -11.62 -8.03 -8.02
C TRP A 57 -13.09 -8.23 -7.63
N LEU A 58 -13.52 -7.72 -6.47
CA LEU A 58 -14.91 -7.82 -5.99
C LEU A 58 -15.90 -7.11 -6.92
N SER A 59 -15.49 -5.98 -7.50
CA SER A 59 -16.29 -5.28 -8.51
C SER A 59 -16.44 -6.09 -9.79
N LEU A 60 -15.36 -6.72 -10.26
CA LEU A 60 -15.39 -7.62 -11.41
C LEU A 60 -16.21 -8.88 -11.15
N GLU A 61 -16.16 -9.46 -9.93
CA GLU A 61 -17.00 -10.59 -9.53
C GLU A 61 -18.49 -10.25 -9.62
N ALA A 62 -18.87 -9.08 -9.09
CA ALA A 62 -20.25 -8.64 -9.13
C ALA A 62 -20.75 -8.46 -10.57
N LEU A 63 -19.94 -7.84 -11.43
CA LEU A 63 -20.24 -7.69 -12.86
C LEU A 63 -20.31 -9.03 -13.59
N TYR A 64 -19.38 -9.94 -13.31
CA TYR A 64 -19.37 -11.28 -13.89
C TYR A 64 -20.64 -12.05 -13.52
N ARG A 65 -21.04 -12.02 -12.26
CA ARG A 65 -22.26 -12.66 -11.79
C ARG A 65 -23.51 -12.06 -12.44
N ASP A 66 -23.57 -10.73 -12.53
CA ASP A 66 -24.69 -10.03 -13.16
C ASP A 66 -24.81 -10.37 -14.65
N SER A 67 -23.72 -10.24 -15.41
CA SER A 67 -23.67 -10.59 -16.85
C SER A 67 -24.07 -12.05 -17.12
N THR A 68 -23.64 -12.98 -16.25
CA THR A 68 -23.99 -14.40 -16.34
C THR A 68 -25.48 -14.62 -16.07
N SER A 69 -26.05 -13.93 -15.07
CA SER A 69 -27.45 -14.08 -14.70
C SER A 69 -28.43 -13.46 -15.71
N THR A 70 -28.02 -12.39 -16.38
CA THR A 70 -28.83 -11.66 -17.35
C THR A 70 -28.64 -12.15 -18.79
N GLY A 71 -27.62 -12.97 -19.04
CA GLY A 71 -27.22 -13.36 -20.40
C GLY A 71 -26.67 -12.19 -21.22
N LEU A 72 -26.23 -11.11 -20.56
CA LEU A 72 -25.68 -9.95 -21.23
C LEU A 72 -24.37 -10.31 -21.93
N VAL A 73 -24.30 -10.08 -23.24
CA VAL A 73 -23.06 -10.24 -23.99
C VAL A 73 -22.18 -9.02 -23.74
N VAL A 74 -21.12 -9.21 -22.95
CA VAL A 74 -20.14 -8.15 -22.65
C VAL A 74 -19.02 -8.14 -23.70
N PRO A 75 -18.58 -6.96 -24.19
CA PRO A 75 -17.52 -6.86 -25.20
C PRO A 75 -16.17 -7.44 -24.76
N THR A 76 -15.91 -7.46 -23.46
CA THR A 76 -14.69 -8.03 -22.87
C THR A 76 -15.10 -9.04 -21.80
N PRO A 77 -14.71 -10.33 -21.94
CA PRO A 77 -15.04 -11.34 -20.94
C PRO A 77 -14.46 -10.98 -19.57
N HIS A 78 -15.27 -11.07 -18.52
CA HIS A 78 -14.83 -10.74 -17.15
C HIS A 78 -13.92 -11.81 -16.53
N ALA A 79 -14.12 -13.09 -16.86
CA ALA A 79 -13.37 -14.19 -16.23
C ALA A 79 -11.84 -14.10 -16.42
N PRO A 80 -11.29 -13.82 -17.62
CA PRO A 80 -9.85 -13.60 -17.79
C PRO A 80 -9.32 -12.40 -16.99
N LEU A 81 -10.11 -11.33 -16.87
CA LEU A 81 -9.73 -10.15 -16.08
C LEU A 81 -9.71 -10.47 -14.59
N MET A 82 -10.70 -11.22 -14.09
CA MET A 82 -10.72 -11.70 -12.70
C MET A 82 -9.53 -12.60 -12.40
N GLN A 83 -9.14 -13.47 -13.33
CA GLN A 83 -7.97 -14.34 -13.18
C GLN A 83 -6.67 -13.52 -13.14
N ALA A 84 -6.49 -12.56 -14.04
CA ALA A 84 -5.33 -11.68 -14.03
C ALA A 84 -5.24 -10.89 -12.71
N GLN A 85 -6.37 -10.40 -12.23
CA GLN A 85 -6.47 -9.68 -10.97
C GLN A 85 -6.11 -10.57 -9.77
N ALA A 86 -6.56 -11.84 -9.76
CA ALA A 86 -6.21 -12.81 -8.73
C ALA A 86 -4.70 -13.08 -8.69
N VAL A 87 -4.03 -13.19 -9.85
CA VAL A 87 -2.56 -13.36 -9.91
C VAL A 87 -1.84 -12.15 -9.29
N MET A 88 -2.25 -10.94 -9.65
CA MET A 88 -1.67 -9.71 -9.08
C MET A 88 -1.87 -9.60 -7.57
N MET A 89 -3.05 -10.01 -7.08
CA MET A 89 -3.36 -10.08 -5.64
C MET A 89 -2.45 -11.07 -4.92
N ALA A 90 -2.28 -12.29 -5.47
CA ALA A 90 -1.41 -13.29 -4.89
C ALA A 90 0.05 -12.84 -4.81
N ASP A 91 0.57 -12.23 -5.89
CA ASP A 91 1.92 -11.64 -5.90
C ASP A 91 2.07 -10.55 -4.81
N SER A 92 1.07 -9.70 -4.66
CA SER A 92 1.09 -8.61 -3.68
C SER A 92 1.03 -9.13 -2.23
N CYS A 93 0.25 -10.18 -1.98
CA CYS A 93 0.25 -10.86 -0.68
C CYS A 93 1.60 -11.53 -0.39
N ARG A 94 2.22 -12.22 -1.35
CA ARG A 94 3.56 -12.82 -1.16
C ARG A 94 4.63 -11.79 -0.83
N ASN A 95 4.58 -10.63 -1.49
CA ASN A 95 5.49 -9.52 -1.17
C ASN A 95 5.25 -8.97 0.24
N LEU A 96 3.99 -8.95 0.70
CA LEU A 96 3.64 -8.51 2.04
C LEU A 96 4.13 -9.51 3.09
N ASP A 97 3.98 -10.81 2.85
CA ASP A 97 4.49 -11.87 3.71
C ASP A 97 6.02 -11.81 3.83
N ALA A 98 6.72 -11.63 2.71
CA ALA A 98 8.17 -11.47 2.71
C ALA A 98 8.62 -10.23 3.51
N ALA A 99 7.85 -9.13 3.46
CA ALA A 99 8.12 -7.93 4.24
C ALA A 99 7.93 -8.16 5.75
N VAL A 100 6.86 -8.89 6.14
CA VAL A 100 6.63 -9.30 7.53
C VAL A 100 7.78 -10.18 8.04
N GLU A 101 8.16 -11.20 7.29
CA GLU A 101 9.26 -12.10 7.65
C GLU A 101 10.59 -11.36 7.77
N ALA A 102 10.86 -10.39 6.88
CA ALA A 102 12.08 -9.60 6.92
C ALA A 102 12.17 -8.80 8.22
N ILE A 103 11.07 -8.21 8.69
CA ILE A 103 11.07 -7.48 9.97
C ILE A 103 11.17 -8.44 11.16
N ASP A 104 10.48 -9.58 11.15
CA ASP A 104 10.53 -10.56 12.25
C ASP A 104 11.96 -11.11 12.49
N ARG A 105 12.83 -11.06 11.48
CA ARG A 105 14.25 -11.46 11.55
C ARG A 105 15.18 -10.38 12.09
N LEU A 106 14.72 -9.14 12.26
CA LEU A 106 15.54 -8.04 12.79
C LEU A 106 15.55 -8.07 14.34
N PRO A 107 16.68 -8.41 14.99
CA PRO A 107 16.73 -8.64 16.44
C PRO A 107 16.51 -7.38 17.29
N ALA A 108 16.86 -6.21 16.75
CA ALA A 108 16.77 -4.92 17.44
C ALA A 108 15.35 -4.33 17.46
N ASP A 109 14.47 -4.82 16.60
CA ASP A 109 13.19 -4.14 16.29
C ASP A 109 11.98 -4.76 16.97
N ARG A 110 12.13 -5.89 17.67
CA ARG A 110 11.04 -6.46 18.50
C ARG A 110 10.54 -5.48 19.56
N GLU A 111 11.42 -4.62 20.07
CA GLU A 111 11.05 -3.60 21.05
C GLU A 111 10.29 -2.44 20.40
N PHE A 112 10.68 -2.02 19.18
CA PHE A 112 9.95 -1.01 18.40
C PHE A 112 8.55 -1.49 18.02
N LEU A 113 8.43 -2.74 17.56
CA LEU A 113 7.16 -3.35 17.19
C LEU A 113 6.17 -3.44 18.37
N ASN A 114 6.66 -3.76 19.57
CA ASN A 114 5.81 -3.92 20.75
C ASN A 114 5.46 -2.58 21.44
N LYS A 115 6.11 -1.48 21.07
CA LYS A 115 5.86 -0.15 21.65
C LYS A 115 4.63 0.55 21.06
N SER A 116 4.19 0.14 19.87
CA SER A 116 3.08 0.79 19.18
C SER A 116 1.92 -0.15 18.89
N SER A 117 0.75 0.17 19.41
CA SER A 117 -0.49 -0.49 19.04
C SER A 117 -0.86 -0.27 17.56
N ALA A 118 -0.45 0.84 16.94
CA ALA A 118 -0.76 1.12 15.55
C ALA A 118 0.11 0.30 14.59
N VAL A 119 1.41 0.17 14.88
CA VAL A 119 2.33 -0.71 14.14
C VAL A 119 1.86 -2.15 14.25
N LEU A 120 1.50 -2.64 15.44
CA LEU A 120 0.96 -3.99 15.62
C LEU A 120 -0.29 -4.26 14.75
N LYS A 121 -1.21 -3.29 14.61
CA LYS A 121 -2.37 -3.42 13.72
C LYS A 121 -1.97 -3.62 12.25
N VAL A 122 -0.90 -2.95 11.79
CA VAL A 122 -0.38 -3.11 10.41
C VAL A 122 0.18 -4.52 10.22
N PHE A 123 0.89 -5.06 11.21
CA PHE A 123 1.42 -6.43 11.18
C PHE A 123 0.32 -7.48 11.21
N ASP A 124 -0.68 -7.30 12.06
CA ASP A 124 -1.81 -8.22 12.15
C ASP A 124 -2.61 -8.23 10.86
N ALA A 125 -2.83 -7.06 10.25
CA ALA A 125 -3.45 -6.96 8.92
C ALA A 125 -2.61 -7.70 7.87
N ALA A 126 -1.30 -7.49 7.86
CA ALA A 126 -0.39 -8.14 6.92
C ALA A 126 -0.38 -9.67 7.07
N ARG A 127 -0.27 -10.20 8.30
CA ARG A 127 -0.31 -11.65 8.57
C ARG A 127 -1.64 -12.29 8.21
N LYS A 128 -2.76 -11.56 8.34
CA LYS A 128 -4.06 -12.06 7.86
C LYS A 128 -4.05 -12.26 6.34
N MET A 129 -3.33 -11.43 5.58
CA MET A 129 -3.24 -11.57 4.12
C MET A 129 -2.51 -12.85 3.69
N SER A 130 -1.62 -13.40 4.52
CA SER A 130 -0.97 -14.70 4.29
C SER A 130 -1.97 -15.87 4.21
N THR A 131 -3.11 -15.77 4.91
CA THR A 131 -4.17 -16.78 4.80
C THR A 131 -4.99 -16.61 3.53
N VAL A 132 -5.10 -15.37 3.03
CA VAL A 132 -5.85 -15.02 1.83
C VAL A 132 -5.10 -15.46 0.57
N VAL A 133 -3.76 -15.38 0.54
CA VAL A 133 -2.98 -15.79 -0.64
C VAL A 133 -3.15 -17.26 -1.00
N VAL A 134 -3.17 -18.15 -0.01
CA VAL A 134 -3.36 -19.60 -0.23
C VAL A 134 -4.70 -19.87 -0.92
N MET A 135 -5.75 -19.16 -0.51
CA MET A 135 -7.08 -19.26 -1.12
C MET A 135 -7.11 -18.67 -2.53
N ILE A 136 -6.47 -17.52 -2.76
CA ILE A 136 -6.38 -16.93 -4.11
C ILE A 136 -5.62 -17.87 -5.07
N GLU A 137 -4.51 -18.46 -4.63
CA GLU A 137 -3.70 -19.39 -5.43
C GLU A 137 -4.42 -20.72 -5.71
N GLY A 138 -5.23 -21.19 -4.77
CA GLY A 138 -6.13 -22.34 -4.95
C GLY A 138 -7.33 -22.06 -5.88
N GLY A 139 -7.54 -20.80 -6.24
CA GLY A 139 -8.66 -20.33 -7.05
C GLY A 139 -9.88 -19.98 -6.21
N ILE A 140 -10.49 -18.84 -6.53
CA ILE A 140 -11.68 -18.32 -5.86
C ILE A 140 -12.91 -18.93 -6.54
N ASN A 141 -13.45 -20.00 -5.96
CA ASN A 141 -14.43 -20.85 -6.63
C ASN A 141 -15.78 -20.91 -5.90
N SER A 142 -15.86 -20.42 -4.67
CA SER A 142 -17.06 -20.49 -3.84
C SER A 142 -17.50 -19.12 -3.34
N ARG A 143 -18.76 -19.05 -2.89
CA ARG A 143 -19.28 -17.86 -2.20
C ARG A 143 -18.50 -17.55 -0.92
N ASP A 144 -18.02 -18.58 -0.24
CA ASP A 144 -17.26 -18.44 1.01
C ASP A 144 -15.86 -17.86 0.75
N ASP A 145 -15.24 -18.20 -0.38
CA ASP A 145 -13.98 -17.58 -0.82
C ASP A 145 -14.17 -16.09 -1.11
N VAL A 146 -15.26 -15.75 -1.83
CA VAL A 146 -15.63 -14.35 -2.10
C VAL A 146 -15.88 -13.59 -0.80
N GLU A 147 -16.54 -14.21 0.18
CA GLU A 147 -16.78 -13.57 1.47
C GLU A 147 -15.48 -13.38 2.26
N THR A 148 -14.56 -14.33 2.20
CA THR A 148 -13.22 -14.19 2.80
C THR A 148 -12.47 -13.00 2.19
N LEU A 149 -12.56 -12.78 0.87
CA LEU A 149 -12.01 -11.58 0.22
C LEU A 149 -12.70 -10.30 0.65
N ARG A 150 -14.03 -10.31 0.85
CA ARG A 150 -14.75 -9.13 1.38
C ARG A 150 -14.29 -8.80 2.79
N VAL A 151 -14.15 -9.79 3.66
CA VAL A 151 -13.64 -9.59 5.02
C VAL A 151 -12.22 -9.00 4.99
N ALA A 152 -11.33 -9.55 4.15
CA ALA A 152 -9.99 -9.02 3.97
C ALA A 152 -10.01 -7.56 3.47
N TYR A 153 -10.84 -7.26 2.48
CA TYR A 153 -11.06 -5.89 1.98
C TYR A 153 -11.54 -4.94 3.07
N TYR A 154 -12.49 -5.35 3.91
CA TYR A 154 -13.00 -4.51 5.01
C TYR A 154 -11.94 -4.27 6.08
N GLU A 155 -11.13 -5.26 6.43
CA GLU A 155 -10.04 -5.10 7.39
C GLU A 155 -8.99 -4.10 6.87
N LEU A 156 -8.61 -4.19 5.59
CA LEU A 156 -7.72 -3.21 4.96
C LEU A 156 -8.36 -1.82 4.86
N THR A 157 -9.67 -1.76 4.58
CA THR A 157 -10.43 -0.49 4.56
C THR A 157 -10.41 0.18 5.93
N LYS A 158 -10.59 -0.58 7.01
CA LYS A 158 -10.49 -0.04 8.39
C LYS A 158 -9.08 0.45 8.67
N LEU A 159 -8.05 -0.29 8.26
CA LEU A 159 -6.65 0.10 8.45
C LEU A 159 -6.32 1.42 7.73
N CYS A 160 -6.77 1.58 6.47
CA CYS A 160 -6.46 2.73 5.61
C CYS A 160 -7.42 3.92 5.76
N TYR A 161 -8.68 3.69 6.08
CA TYR A 161 -9.75 4.70 6.02
C TYR A 161 -10.65 4.71 7.26
N GLY A 162 -10.27 4.02 8.34
CA GLY A 162 -11.01 4.03 9.61
C GLY A 162 -11.32 5.44 10.13
N ASP A 163 -12.21 5.50 11.13
CA ASP A 163 -12.56 6.76 11.79
C ASP A 163 -11.34 7.44 12.44
N ALA A 164 -11.52 8.67 12.93
CA ALA A 164 -10.43 9.44 13.55
C ALA A 164 -9.74 8.74 14.73
N THR A 165 -10.36 7.69 15.29
CA THR A 165 -9.84 6.87 16.40
C THR A 165 -9.22 5.54 15.95
N ASN A 166 -9.21 5.27 14.64
CA ASN A 166 -8.80 3.98 14.11
C ASN A 166 -8.08 4.08 12.76
N ARG A 167 -7.40 5.20 12.48
CA ARG A 167 -6.51 5.33 11.30
C ARG A 167 -5.15 4.70 11.61
N GLY A 168 -5.15 3.38 11.77
CA GLY A 168 -3.94 2.63 12.12
C GLY A 168 -2.77 2.93 11.17
N TRP A 169 -3.02 3.20 9.89
CA TRP A 169 -1.96 3.60 8.94
C TRP A 169 -1.34 4.97 9.24
N LYS A 170 -2.15 5.98 9.57
CA LYS A 170 -1.68 7.36 9.82
C LYS A 170 -0.98 7.44 11.16
N GLU A 171 -1.53 6.74 12.16
CA GLU A 171 -0.93 6.60 13.49
C GLU A 171 0.43 5.88 13.40
N ALA A 172 0.49 4.73 12.73
CA ALA A 172 1.74 4.00 12.51
C ALA A 172 2.76 4.85 11.75
N TRP A 173 2.31 5.66 10.78
CA TRP A 173 3.19 6.56 10.05
C TRP A 173 3.72 7.72 10.89
N ASN A 174 2.86 8.37 11.67
CA ASN A 174 3.26 9.47 12.54
C ASN A 174 4.28 9.03 13.60
N GLU A 175 4.10 7.82 14.14
CA GLU A 175 5.02 7.25 15.13
C GLU A 175 6.38 6.90 14.52
N VAL A 176 6.42 6.35 13.31
CA VAL A 176 7.66 6.12 12.55
C VAL A 176 8.42 7.42 12.29
N LEU A 177 7.70 8.52 12.03
CA LEU A 177 8.30 9.83 11.80
C LEU A 177 8.68 10.56 13.10
N GLY A 178 8.43 9.97 14.28
CA GLY A 178 8.62 10.66 15.56
C GLY A 178 7.71 11.88 15.75
N VAL A 179 6.65 11.99 14.94
CA VAL A 179 5.64 13.04 15.07
C VAL A 179 4.67 12.58 16.14
N GLY A 180 4.98 12.93 17.39
CA GLY A 180 4.14 12.60 18.54
C GLY A 180 2.68 12.97 18.31
N SER A 181 1.77 12.13 18.80
CA SER A 181 0.33 12.40 18.85
C SER A 181 0.06 13.59 19.77
N ALA A 182 0.04 14.79 19.18
CA ALA A 182 -0.49 15.99 19.82
C ALA A 182 -2.02 15.92 19.94
#